data_AF-Q1YDE6-F1
#
_entry.id   AF-Q1YDE6-F1
#
_cell.length_a   1.000
_cell.length_b   1.000
_cell.length_c   1.000
_cell.angle_alpha   90.00
_cell.angle_beta   90.00
_cell.angle_gamma   90.00
#
_symmetry.space_group_name_H-M   'P 1'
#
loop_
_entity.id
_entity.type
_entity.pdbx_description
1 polymer ?
#
loop_
_entity_poly.entity_id
_entity_poly.type
_entity_poly.pdbx_seq_one_letter_code
_entity_poly.pdbx_strand_id
1 'polypeptide(L)'
;MAFTLSISTNPLVNRYAEPEDLMTVVADEIGIGHLQLTHEFLNPSWPAGTLRPLVARMATAAAANGVSVTSLMTGPYGRLNHFGHPDPGVRAYTIAWFKTLADIAADLGCPAIGTQFAIMTYRDFDDPDRREALMRAALDGWADVAAHAAGRGLTWMFWEPMSVGREFGHTLD
;
A
#
# COMPACT_ATOMS: atom_id res chain seq x y z
N MET A 1 -4.98 19.16 20.82
CA MET A 1 -4.41 18.15 19.90
C MET A 1 -4.13 18.85 18.57
N ALA A 2 -2.95 18.66 17.99
CA ALA A 2 -2.67 19.12 16.64
C ALA A 2 -2.91 17.94 15.70
N PHE A 3 -4.05 17.96 14.99
CA PHE A 3 -4.32 17.01 13.92
C PHE A 3 -3.66 17.50 12.63
N THR A 4 -3.15 16.58 11.83
CA THR A 4 -2.72 16.84 10.44
C THR A 4 -3.78 16.31 9.49
N LEU A 5 -3.95 17.00 8.36
CA LEU A 5 -4.84 16.56 7.27
C LEU A 5 -3.98 15.93 6.16
N SER A 6 -4.37 14.75 5.70
CA SER A 6 -3.78 14.08 4.54
C SER A 6 -4.84 13.66 3.52
N ILE A 7 -4.47 13.55 2.25
CA ILE A 7 -5.34 13.03 1.19
C ILE A 7 -4.82 11.70 0.64
N SER A 8 -5.71 10.73 0.42
CA SER A 8 -5.40 9.54 -0.38
C SER A 8 -5.44 9.88 -1.86
N THR A 9 -4.47 9.39 -2.65
CA THR A 9 -4.42 9.69 -4.09
C THR A 9 -5.39 8.90 -4.96
N ASN A 10 -6.28 8.09 -4.38
CA ASN A 10 -7.33 7.37 -5.11
C ASN A 10 -8.06 8.19 -6.20
N PRO A 11 -8.56 9.43 -5.94
CA PRO A 11 -9.25 10.21 -6.97
C PRO A 11 -8.31 10.84 -8.01
N LEU A 12 -6.99 10.75 -7.83
CA LEU A 12 -6.00 11.32 -8.75
C LEU A 12 -5.48 10.29 -9.76
N VAL A 13 -5.63 9.00 -9.44
CA VAL A 13 -5.20 7.89 -10.32
C VAL A 13 -5.78 8.03 -11.72
N ASN A 14 -4.95 7.76 -12.74
CA ASN A 14 -5.22 7.88 -14.19
C ASN A 14 -5.48 9.31 -14.71
N ARG A 15 -5.78 10.27 -13.84
CA ARG A 15 -5.92 11.69 -14.22
C ARG A 15 -4.56 12.38 -14.23
N TYR A 16 -3.69 11.96 -13.30
CA TYR A 16 -2.30 12.35 -13.20
C TYR A 16 -1.43 11.11 -13.22
N ALA A 17 -0.19 11.25 -13.69
CA ALA A 17 0.77 10.16 -13.77
C ALA A 17 2.21 10.63 -13.57
N GLU A 18 2.55 11.82 -14.05
CA GLU A 18 3.88 12.40 -13.87
C GLU A 18 4.06 12.84 -12.40
N PRO A 19 5.17 12.46 -11.73
CA PRO A 19 5.40 12.82 -10.33
C PRO A 19 5.36 14.32 -10.07
N GLU A 20 5.92 15.12 -10.97
CA GLU A 20 5.99 16.57 -10.87
C GLU A 20 4.60 17.22 -10.98
N ASP A 21 3.78 16.74 -11.92
CA ASP A 21 2.41 17.20 -12.11
C ASP A 21 1.53 16.85 -10.90
N LEU A 22 1.61 15.61 -10.42
CA LEU A 22 0.90 15.17 -9.20
C LEU A 22 1.23 16.06 -8.01
N MET A 23 2.52 16.32 -7.75
CA MET A 23 2.94 17.10 -6.59
C MET A 23 2.55 18.58 -6.70
N THR A 24 2.57 19.14 -7.90
CA THR A 24 2.11 20.51 -8.17
C THR A 24 0.62 20.64 -7.86
N VAL A 25 -0.22 19.72 -8.37
CA VAL A 25 -1.67 19.74 -8.12
C VAL A 25 -1.99 19.57 -6.65
N VAL A 26 -1.28 18.68 -5.95
CA VAL A 26 -1.46 18.45 -4.51
C VAL A 26 -1.12 19.70 -3.68
N ALA A 27 -0.02 20.38 -4.02
CA ALA A 27 0.43 21.56 -3.28
C ALA A 27 -0.36 22.83 -3.64
N ASP A 28 -0.54 23.12 -4.93
CA ASP A 28 -1.02 24.42 -5.40
C ASP A 28 -2.54 24.47 -5.59
N GLU A 29 -3.14 23.39 -6.10
CA GLU A 29 -4.59 23.35 -6.39
C GLU A 29 -5.40 22.79 -5.22
N ILE A 30 -4.96 21.67 -4.64
CA ILE A 30 -5.62 21.05 -3.48
C ILE A 30 -5.24 21.77 -2.18
N GLY A 31 -4.03 22.31 -2.10
CA GLY A 31 -3.56 23.05 -0.93
C GLY A 31 -3.23 22.18 0.28
N ILE A 32 -2.72 20.95 0.06
CA ILE A 32 -2.41 20.01 1.14
C ILE A 32 -0.95 19.53 1.10
N GLY A 33 -0.30 19.47 2.27
CA GLY A 33 1.11 19.08 2.40
C GLY A 33 1.35 17.61 2.78
N HIS A 34 0.30 16.81 3.00
CA HIS A 34 0.42 15.41 3.42
C HIS A 34 -0.42 14.49 2.54
N LEU A 35 0.16 13.35 2.17
CA LEU A 35 -0.40 12.48 1.16
C LEU A 35 -0.24 11.01 1.53
N GLN A 36 -1.33 10.24 1.40
CA GLN A 36 -1.29 8.79 1.34
C GLN A 36 -1.20 8.37 -0.14
N LEU A 37 -0.01 7.96 -0.57
CA LEU A 37 0.29 7.65 -1.96
C LEU A 37 -0.21 6.26 -2.32
N THR A 38 -0.88 6.15 -3.46
CA THR A 38 -1.35 4.87 -3.98
C THR A 38 -0.37 4.28 -4.98
N HIS A 39 -0.27 2.94 -4.99
CA HIS A 39 0.75 2.21 -5.75
C HIS A 39 0.76 2.45 -7.26
N GLU A 40 -0.33 2.97 -7.85
CA GLU A 40 -0.43 3.18 -9.30
C GLU A 40 0.60 4.19 -9.83
N PHE A 41 1.01 5.15 -9.01
CA PHE A 41 2.01 6.15 -9.39
C PHE A 41 3.44 5.60 -9.37
N LEU A 42 3.70 4.60 -8.53
CA LEU A 42 4.99 3.94 -8.37
C LEU A 42 4.73 2.44 -8.15
N ASN A 43 4.52 1.72 -9.25
CA ASN A 43 4.04 0.34 -9.16
C ASN A 43 5.19 -0.64 -8.87
N PRO A 44 5.15 -1.40 -7.77
CA PRO A 44 6.15 -2.42 -7.45
C PRO A 44 6.31 -3.51 -8.52
N SER A 45 5.33 -3.69 -9.41
CA SER A 45 5.41 -4.64 -10.53
C SER A 45 6.28 -4.12 -11.70
N TRP A 46 6.64 -2.83 -11.73
CA TRP A 46 7.45 -2.30 -12.81
C TRP A 46 8.91 -2.77 -12.73
N PRO A 47 9.61 -2.91 -13.88
CA PRO A 47 11.03 -3.22 -13.87
C PRO A 47 11.83 -2.20 -13.08
N ALA A 48 12.85 -2.65 -12.34
CA ALA A 48 13.68 -1.77 -11.49
C ALA A 48 14.30 -0.59 -12.25
N GLY A 49 14.65 -0.78 -13.53
CA GLY A 49 15.18 0.29 -14.39
C GLY A 49 14.17 1.39 -14.73
N THR A 50 12.87 1.10 -14.67
CA THR A 50 11.78 2.06 -14.83
C THR A 50 11.36 2.66 -13.49
N LEU A 51 11.25 1.82 -12.46
CA LEU A 51 10.76 2.22 -11.14
C LEU A 51 11.72 3.18 -10.44
N ARG A 52 13.02 2.87 -10.36
CA ARG A 52 13.98 3.67 -9.58
C ARG A 52 14.05 5.15 -10.02
N PRO A 53 14.13 5.48 -11.32
CA PRO A 53 14.08 6.88 -11.76
C PRO A 53 12.78 7.59 -11.38
N LEU A 54 11.63 6.89 -11.44
CA LEU A 54 10.34 7.46 -11.07
C LEU A 54 10.24 7.73 -9.57
N VAL A 55 10.76 6.83 -8.72
CA VAL A 55 10.85 7.04 -7.27
C VAL A 55 11.70 8.27 -6.96
N ALA A 56 12.87 8.42 -7.60
CA ALA A 56 13.75 9.57 -7.41
C ALA A 56 13.10 10.90 -7.85
N ARG A 57 12.38 10.88 -8.98
CA ARG A 57 11.58 12.03 -9.45
C ARG A 57 10.48 12.39 -8.46
N MET A 58 9.75 11.40 -7.95
CA MET A 58 8.70 11.59 -6.94
C MET A 58 9.26 12.21 -5.65
N ALA A 59 10.38 11.69 -5.13
CA ALA A 59 11.02 12.25 -3.95
C ALA A 59 11.45 13.71 -4.17
N THR A 60 12.03 14.01 -5.33
CA THR A 60 12.47 15.36 -5.69
C THR A 60 11.28 16.32 -5.83
N ALA A 61 10.22 15.90 -6.52
CA ALA A 61 9.01 16.69 -6.71
C ALA A 61 8.29 16.96 -5.39
N ALA A 62 8.18 15.94 -4.52
CA ALA A 62 7.57 16.07 -3.20
C ALA A 62 8.35 17.09 -2.34
N ALA A 63 9.69 16.99 -2.31
CA ALA A 63 10.53 17.93 -1.58
C ALA A 63 10.43 19.36 -2.12
N ALA A 64 10.42 19.55 -3.45
CA ALA A 64 10.31 20.86 -4.08
C ALA A 64 8.98 21.56 -3.79
N ASN A 65 7.90 20.79 -3.60
CA ASN A 65 6.56 21.29 -3.32
C ASN A 65 6.21 21.29 -1.81
N GLY A 66 7.13 20.89 -0.94
CA GLY A 66 6.86 20.77 0.50
C GLY A 66 5.80 19.72 0.87
N VAL A 67 5.59 18.72 0.00
CA VAL A 67 4.65 17.62 0.20
C VAL A 67 5.36 16.44 0.88
N SER A 68 4.74 15.90 1.93
CA SER A 68 5.20 14.71 2.64
C SER A 68 4.33 13.51 2.30
N VAL A 69 4.94 12.41 1.84
CA VAL A 69 4.26 11.13 1.69
C VAL A 69 4.24 10.43 3.06
N THR A 70 3.07 10.35 3.69
CA THR A 70 2.93 9.90 5.08
C THR A 70 2.63 8.41 5.23
N SER A 71 2.10 7.79 4.17
CA SER A 71 1.86 6.34 4.08
C SER A 71 1.69 5.94 2.62
N LEU A 72 1.97 4.68 2.29
CA LEU A 72 1.60 4.09 1.01
C LEU A 72 0.45 3.09 1.19
N MET A 73 -0.49 3.08 0.26
CA MET A 73 -1.67 2.22 0.29
C MET A 73 -1.93 1.61 -1.09
N THR A 74 -2.55 0.44 -1.15
CA THR A 74 -3.09 -0.08 -2.41
C THR A 74 -4.26 0.79 -2.87
N GLY A 75 -4.19 1.31 -4.09
CA GLY A 75 -5.20 2.20 -4.65
C GLY A 75 -6.42 1.46 -5.23
N PRO A 76 -7.25 2.13 -6.06
CA PRO A 76 -8.49 1.57 -6.56
C PRO A 76 -8.29 0.29 -7.37
N TYR A 77 -7.15 0.15 -8.06
CA TYR A 77 -6.83 -1.03 -8.87
C TYR A 77 -6.03 -2.09 -8.10
N GLY A 78 -5.81 -1.87 -6.81
CA GLY A 78 -5.07 -2.76 -5.93
C GLY A 78 -5.96 -3.55 -4.96
N ARG A 79 -7.29 -3.46 -5.01
CA ARG A 79 -8.16 -4.25 -4.13
C ARG A 79 -8.26 -5.69 -4.63
N LEU A 80 -7.30 -6.53 -4.20
CA LEU A 80 -7.15 -7.93 -4.63
C LEU A 80 -7.12 -8.87 -3.43
N ASN A 81 -7.15 -10.19 -3.70
CA ASN A 81 -7.03 -11.21 -2.66
C ASN A 81 -5.76 -11.10 -1.81
N HIS A 82 -4.65 -10.69 -2.44
CA HIS A 82 -3.34 -10.52 -1.83
C HIS A 82 -2.93 -11.75 -1.00
N PHE A 83 -2.62 -11.54 0.29
CA PHE A 83 -2.25 -12.59 1.23
C PHE A 83 -3.37 -13.62 1.44
N GLY A 84 -4.62 -13.30 1.08
CA GLY A 84 -5.77 -14.21 1.05
C GLY A 84 -5.99 -14.94 -0.26
N HIS A 85 -5.07 -14.87 -1.24
CA HIS A 85 -5.20 -15.66 -2.46
C HIS A 85 -4.97 -17.15 -2.17
N PRO A 86 -5.79 -18.09 -2.69
CA PRO A 86 -5.67 -19.52 -2.37
C PRO A 86 -4.37 -20.16 -2.91
N ASP A 87 -3.87 -19.67 -4.05
CA ASP A 87 -2.63 -20.15 -4.64
C ASP A 87 -1.38 -19.61 -3.89
N PRO A 88 -0.48 -20.49 -3.42
CA PRO A 88 0.73 -20.09 -2.69
C PRO A 88 1.74 -19.31 -3.55
N GLY A 89 1.83 -19.58 -4.86
CA GLY A 89 2.71 -18.85 -5.77
C GLY A 89 2.27 -17.39 -5.95
N VAL A 90 0.95 -17.17 -6.05
CA VAL A 90 0.38 -15.81 -6.08
C VAL A 90 0.62 -15.08 -4.76
N ARG A 91 0.46 -15.76 -3.61
CA ARG A 91 0.81 -15.15 -2.31
C ARG A 91 2.29 -14.79 -2.21
N ALA A 92 3.18 -15.66 -2.67
CA ALA A 92 4.62 -15.38 -2.69
C ALA A 92 4.94 -14.17 -3.57
N TYR A 93 4.29 -14.04 -4.73
CA TYR A 93 4.39 -12.84 -5.57
C TYR A 93 3.91 -11.60 -4.83
N THR A 94 2.75 -11.65 -4.18
CA THR A 94 2.21 -10.54 -3.39
C THR A 94 3.16 -10.12 -2.26
N ILE A 95 3.75 -11.08 -1.54
CA ILE A 95 4.73 -10.78 -0.49
C ILE A 95 5.94 -10.04 -1.07
N ALA A 96 6.52 -10.53 -2.17
CA ALA A 96 7.63 -9.84 -2.84
C ALA A 96 7.23 -8.44 -3.32
N TRP A 97 6.02 -8.29 -3.84
CA TRP A 97 5.46 -7.03 -4.28
C TRP A 97 5.36 -6.00 -3.14
N PHE A 98 4.86 -6.41 -1.96
CA PHE A 98 4.80 -5.54 -0.79
C PHE A 98 6.16 -5.23 -0.18
N LYS A 99 7.16 -6.11 -0.30
CA LYS A 99 8.55 -5.80 0.05
C LYS A 99 9.10 -4.67 -0.84
N THR A 100 8.82 -4.71 -2.14
CA THR A 100 9.17 -3.62 -3.05
C THR A 100 8.35 -2.35 -2.76
N LEU A 101 7.08 -2.45 -2.33
CA LEU A 101 6.33 -1.29 -1.85
C LEU A 101 6.98 -0.64 -0.61
N ALA A 102 7.51 -1.46 0.32
CA ALA A 102 8.27 -0.99 1.46
C ALA A 102 9.59 -0.31 1.05
N ASP A 103 10.28 -0.83 0.03
CA ASP A 103 11.47 -0.19 -0.53
C ASP A 103 11.15 1.21 -1.09
N ILE A 104 10.05 1.32 -1.86
CA ILE A 104 9.56 2.60 -2.39
C ILE A 104 9.22 3.55 -1.24
N ALA A 105 8.48 3.09 -0.24
CA ALA A 105 8.12 3.92 0.91
C ALA A 105 9.38 4.45 1.63
N ALA A 106 10.37 3.61 1.86
CA ALA A 106 11.63 4.01 2.48
C ALA A 106 12.38 5.06 1.64
N ASP A 107 12.45 4.87 0.31
CA ASP A 107 13.12 5.81 -0.60
C ASP A 107 12.39 7.16 -0.69
N LEU A 108 11.10 7.22 -0.34
CA LEU A 108 10.30 8.45 -0.21
C LEU A 108 10.31 9.06 1.21
N GLY A 109 11.01 8.44 2.17
CA GLY A 109 10.96 8.86 3.58
C GLY A 109 9.62 8.60 4.27
N CYS A 110 8.81 7.69 3.72
CA CYS A 110 7.48 7.33 4.21
C CYS A 110 7.56 6.22 5.27
N PRO A 111 6.93 6.39 6.45
CA PRO A 111 7.09 5.47 7.58
C PRO A 111 6.26 4.19 7.49
N ALA A 112 5.32 4.07 6.55
CA ALA A 112 4.33 3.00 6.57
C ALA A 112 3.75 2.60 5.22
N ILE A 113 3.34 1.33 5.13
CA ILE A 113 2.60 0.72 4.02
C ILE A 113 1.39 -0.06 4.53
N GLY A 114 0.37 -0.23 3.68
CA GLY A 114 -0.80 -1.04 4.02
C GLY A 114 -1.70 -1.41 2.85
N THR A 115 -2.68 -2.25 3.16
CA THR A 115 -3.74 -2.76 2.27
C THR A 115 -4.87 -3.37 3.12
N GLN A 116 -5.82 -4.11 2.55
CA GLN A 116 -6.71 -4.97 3.37
C GLN A 116 -5.91 -6.10 4.02
N PHE A 117 -6.36 -6.64 5.16
CA PHE A 117 -5.66 -7.76 5.82
C PHE A 117 -5.48 -8.96 4.87
N ALA A 118 -6.58 -9.36 4.25
CA ALA A 118 -6.68 -10.35 3.20
C ALA A 118 -8.09 -10.23 2.59
N ILE A 119 -8.25 -10.58 1.31
CA ILE A 119 -9.58 -10.75 0.72
C ILE A 119 -9.73 -12.22 0.33
N MET A 120 -10.59 -12.96 1.03
CA MET A 120 -10.83 -14.37 0.77
C MET A 120 -11.90 -14.58 -0.31
N THR A 121 -11.83 -15.73 -0.99
CA THR A 121 -12.93 -16.22 -1.82
C THR A 121 -14.06 -16.75 -0.93
N TYR A 122 -15.27 -16.88 -1.46
CA TYR A 122 -16.37 -17.53 -0.72
C TYR A 122 -16.00 -18.96 -0.30
N ARG A 123 -15.41 -19.75 -1.21
CA ARG A 123 -15.00 -21.12 -0.93
C ARG A 123 -14.02 -21.21 0.24
N ASP A 124 -13.08 -20.28 0.33
CA ASP A 124 -12.08 -20.27 1.40
C ASP A 124 -12.63 -19.70 2.71
N PHE A 125 -13.60 -18.78 2.64
CA PHE A 125 -14.17 -18.16 3.82
C PHE A 125 -15.29 -19.00 4.49
N ASP A 126 -16.10 -19.68 3.68
CA ASP A 126 -17.27 -20.45 4.13
C ASP A 126 -16.88 -21.81 4.72
N ASP A 127 -15.68 -22.30 4.42
CA ASP A 127 -15.08 -23.51 5.00
C ASP A 127 -14.16 -23.11 6.17
N PRO A 128 -14.49 -23.47 7.43
CA PRO A 128 -13.73 -23.05 8.60
C PRO A 128 -12.25 -23.47 8.58
N ASP A 129 -11.96 -24.68 8.10
CA ASP A 129 -10.60 -25.23 8.09
C ASP A 129 -9.75 -24.50 7.04
N ARG A 130 -10.33 -24.24 5.86
CA ARG A 130 -9.67 -23.42 4.82
C ARG A 130 -9.43 -22.00 5.31
N ARG A 131 -10.44 -21.39 5.95
CA ARG A 131 -10.36 -20.03 6.48
C ARG A 131 -9.23 -19.91 7.49
N GLU A 132 -9.16 -20.82 8.46
CA GLU A 132 -8.11 -20.81 9.48
C GLU A 132 -6.72 -20.99 8.86
N ALA A 133 -6.55 -21.97 7.97
CA ALA A 133 -5.27 -22.19 7.30
C ALA A 133 -4.81 -20.97 6.50
N LEU A 134 -5.74 -20.32 5.79
CA LEU A 134 -5.43 -19.15 4.96
C LEU A 134 -5.20 -17.88 5.80
N MET A 135 -5.87 -17.74 6.96
CA MET A 135 -5.57 -16.68 7.93
C MET A 135 -4.14 -16.81 8.48
N ARG A 136 -3.71 -18.02 8.84
CA ARG A 136 -2.34 -18.27 9.28
C ARG A 136 -1.33 -17.92 8.19
N ALA A 137 -1.56 -18.37 6.96
CA ALA A 137 -0.70 -18.04 5.82
C ALA A 137 -0.66 -16.53 5.54
N ALA A 138 -1.77 -15.81 5.72
CA ALA A 138 -1.79 -14.36 5.58
C ALA A 138 -0.98 -13.66 6.66
N LEU A 139 -1.09 -14.08 7.93
CA LEU A 139 -0.29 -13.57 9.04
C LEU A 139 1.22 -13.79 8.82
N ASP A 140 1.61 -14.97 8.32
CA ASP A 140 3.01 -15.24 7.98
C ASP A 140 3.49 -14.29 6.86
N GLY A 141 2.65 -14.01 5.87
CA GLY A 141 2.93 -13.03 4.82
C GLY A 141 3.12 -11.61 5.36
N TRP A 142 2.24 -11.16 6.27
CA TRP A 142 2.40 -9.88 6.96
C TRP A 142 3.70 -9.81 7.76
N ALA A 143 4.04 -10.88 8.50
CA ALA A 143 5.27 -10.94 9.29
C ALA A 143 6.54 -10.85 8.40
N ASP A 144 6.55 -11.53 7.26
CA ASP A 144 7.66 -11.50 6.31
C ASP A 144 7.86 -10.10 5.69
N VAL A 145 6.75 -9.44 5.30
CA VAL A 145 6.81 -8.05 4.81
C VAL A 145 7.26 -7.11 5.92
N ALA A 146 6.77 -7.27 7.16
CA ALA A 146 7.13 -6.44 8.29
C ALA A 146 8.62 -6.52 8.64
N ALA A 147 9.22 -7.71 8.59
CA ALA A 147 10.66 -7.88 8.79
C ALA A 147 11.48 -7.12 7.73
N HIS A 148 11.08 -7.18 6.46
CA HIS A 148 11.71 -6.42 5.39
C HIS A 148 11.53 -4.91 5.55
N ALA A 149 10.29 -4.47 5.83
CA ALA A 149 9.93 -3.07 6.02
C ALA A 149 10.70 -2.44 7.18
N ALA A 150 10.82 -3.14 8.31
CA ALA A 150 11.64 -2.71 9.45
C ALA A 150 13.12 -2.58 9.07
N GLY A 151 13.66 -3.53 8.30
CA GLY A 151 15.03 -3.46 7.76
C GLY A 151 15.27 -2.28 6.80
N ARG A 152 14.21 -1.75 6.20
CA ARG A 152 14.21 -0.55 5.34
C ARG A 152 13.88 0.74 6.09
N GLY A 153 13.59 0.68 7.39
CA GLY A 153 13.34 1.85 8.23
C GLY A 153 11.88 2.29 8.35
N LEU A 154 10.92 1.50 7.85
CA LEU A 154 9.50 1.73 8.14
C LEU A 154 9.23 1.41 9.61
N THR A 155 8.30 2.16 10.21
CA THR A 155 8.03 2.10 11.65
C THR A 155 6.73 1.36 11.99
N TRP A 156 5.80 1.27 11.04
CA TRP A 156 4.56 0.52 11.20
C TRP A 156 4.00 0.07 9.85
N MET A 157 3.15 -0.94 9.91
CA MET A 157 2.30 -1.38 8.80
C MET A 157 0.86 -1.38 9.29
N PHE A 158 -0.08 -1.28 8.36
CA PHE A 158 -1.50 -1.23 8.69
C PHE A 158 -2.32 -2.08 7.76
N TRP A 159 -3.46 -2.54 8.27
CA TRP A 159 -4.51 -3.12 7.46
C TRP A 159 -5.78 -2.27 7.55
N GLU A 160 -6.55 -2.21 6.47
CA GLU A 160 -7.83 -1.53 6.40
C GLU A 160 -8.97 -2.52 6.76
N PRO A 161 -9.71 -2.31 7.86
CA PRO A 161 -10.92 -3.06 8.17
C PRO A 161 -12.00 -2.83 7.10
N MET A 162 -12.65 -3.90 6.68
CA MET A 162 -13.65 -3.88 5.62
C MET A 162 -15.04 -4.25 6.15
N SER A 163 -16.05 -4.18 5.27
CA SER A 163 -17.45 -4.24 5.68
C SER A 163 -18.12 -5.60 5.46
N VAL A 164 -17.36 -6.65 5.16
CA VAL A 164 -17.86 -8.04 4.99
C VAL A 164 -16.90 -9.06 5.58
N GLY A 165 -17.41 -10.20 6.03
CA GLY A 165 -16.63 -11.21 6.75
C GLY A 165 -15.37 -11.69 6.01
N ARG A 166 -15.48 -11.98 4.71
CA ARG A 166 -14.36 -12.46 3.87
C ARG A 166 -13.24 -11.42 3.63
N GLU A 167 -13.47 -10.18 4.04
CA GLU A 167 -12.51 -9.07 3.95
C GLU A 167 -12.08 -8.55 5.34
N PHE A 168 -12.61 -9.15 6.41
CA PHE A 168 -12.27 -8.92 7.82
C PHE A 168 -12.63 -7.52 8.35
N GLY A 169 -12.77 -7.40 9.67
CA GLY A 169 -13.03 -6.10 10.33
C GLY A 169 -14.47 -5.57 10.23
N HIS A 170 -15.41 -6.39 9.77
CA HIS A 170 -16.82 -6.03 9.59
C HIS A 170 -17.64 -5.90 10.89
N THR A 171 -17.08 -6.32 12.02
CA THR A 171 -17.70 -6.30 13.35
C THR A 171 -16.72 -5.71 14.37
N LEU A 172 -17.25 -5.19 15.48
CA LEU A 172 -16.46 -4.71 16.63
C LEU A 172 -16.26 -5.78 17.72
N ASP A 173 -16.92 -6.93 17.55
CA ASP A 173 -16.84 -8.10 18.45
C ASP A 173 -15.49 -8.83 18.33
#